data_AF-A0A7G8DBK1-F1
#
_entry.id   AF-A0A7G8DBK1-F1
#
_cell.length_a   1.000
_cell.length_b   1.000
_cell.length_c   1.000
_cell.angle_alpha   90.00
_cell.angle_beta   90.00
_cell.angle_gamma   90.00
#
_symmetry.space_group_name_H-M   'P 1'
#
loop_
_entity.id
_entity.type
_entity.pdbx_description
1 polymer ?
#
loop_
_entity_poly.entity_id
_entity_poly.type
_entity_poly.pdbx_seq_one_letter_code
_entity_poly.pdbx_strand_id
1 'polypeptide(L)'
;MAHSLALELLLRLWQRSDDGPLRRACGVESLLLVELPMECLPEDLPRLKADWLNSGDTEAFQASLQAICGRAWTMSIAKFEPVALSAWPA
;
A
#
# COMPACT_ATOMS: atom_id res chain seq x y z
N MET A 1 -14.88 -15.87 10.75
CA MET A 1 -16.12 -15.47 10.06
C MET A 1 -16.19 -13.96 9.86
N ALA A 2 -16.28 -13.13 10.90
CA ALA A 2 -16.40 -11.67 10.76
C ALA A 2 -15.18 -10.99 10.08
N HIS A 3 -13.95 -11.42 10.42
CA HIS A 3 -12.73 -10.86 9.84
C HIS A 3 -12.63 -11.06 8.31
N SER A 4 -12.95 -12.27 7.83
CA SER A 4 -12.94 -12.59 6.40
C SER A 4 -13.97 -11.76 5.63
N LEU A 5 -15.17 -11.57 6.19
CA LEU A 5 -16.21 -10.74 5.59
C LEU A 5 -15.78 -9.26 5.55
N ALA A 6 -15.17 -8.75 6.62
CA ALA A 6 -14.65 -7.38 6.65
C ALA A 6 -13.56 -7.16 5.59
N LEU A 7 -12.63 -8.10 5.45
CA LEU A 7 -11.60 -8.06 4.41
C LEU A 7 -12.22 -8.06 3.01
N GLU A 8 -13.21 -8.91 2.78
CA GLU A 8 -13.91 -9.01 1.50
C GLU A 8 -14.69 -7.73 1.15
N LEU A 9 -15.34 -7.10 2.15
CA LEU A 9 -16.00 -5.82 1.98
C LEU A 9 -15.02 -4.68 1.68
N LEU A 10 -13.86 -4.65 2.35
CA LEU A 10 -12.79 -3.69 2.08
C LEU A 10 -12.27 -3.84 0.65
N LEU A 11 -12.03 -5.07 0.19
CA LEU A 11 -11.60 -5.34 -1.19
C LEU A 11 -12.66 -4.91 -2.22
N ARG A 12 -13.94 -5.18 -1.97
CA ARG A 12 -15.03 -4.73 -2.85
C ARG A 12 -15.18 -3.21 -2.87
N LEU A 13 -15.01 -2.54 -1.72
CA LEU A 13 -15.00 -1.09 -1.66
C LEU A 13 -13.84 -0.51 -2.48
N TRP A 14 -12.66 -1.12 -2.37
CA TRP A 14 -11.47 -0.76 -3.13
C TRP A 14 -11.62 -0.99 -4.65
N GLN A 15 -12.33 -2.05 -5.06
CA GLN A 15 -12.66 -2.30 -6.48
C GLN A 15 -13.59 -1.23 -7.05
N ARG A 16 -14.54 -0.75 -6.23
CA ARG A 16 -15.63 0.14 -6.68
C ARG A 16 -15.29 1.62 -6.59
N SER A 17 -14.20 2.00 -5.94
CA SER A 17 -13.83 3.41 -5.79
C SER A 17 -13.56 4.08 -7.14
N ASP A 18 -12.94 3.40 -8.10
CA ASP A 18 -12.66 4.03 -9.40
C ASP A 18 -13.91 4.30 -10.26
N ASP A 19 -14.99 3.54 -10.04
CA ASP A 19 -16.27 3.70 -10.73
C ASP A 19 -17.20 4.75 -10.06
N GLY A 20 -16.79 5.31 -8.93
CA GLY A 20 -17.61 6.20 -8.09
C GLY A 20 -17.09 7.64 -8.01
N PRO A 21 -17.79 8.50 -7.24
CA PRO A 21 -17.31 9.84 -6.89
C PRO A 21 -16.08 9.81 -5.96
N LEU A 22 -15.91 8.73 -5.20
CA LEU A 22 -14.75 8.50 -4.33
C LEU A 22 -13.72 7.64 -5.06
N ARG A 23 -12.68 8.25 -5.64
CA ARG A 23 -11.66 7.58 -6.46
C ARG A 23 -10.36 7.40 -5.70
N ARG A 24 -9.55 6.42 -6.12
CA ARG A 24 -8.18 6.25 -5.63
C ARG A 24 -7.31 7.38 -6.17
N ALA A 25 -6.58 8.08 -5.29
CA ALA A 25 -5.75 9.21 -5.70
C ALA A 25 -4.56 8.79 -6.59
N CYS A 26 -4.06 7.56 -6.42
CA CYS A 26 -2.89 7.01 -7.13
C CYS A 26 -3.22 5.69 -7.84
N GLY A 27 -4.49 5.42 -8.14
CA GLY A 27 -4.91 4.22 -8.88
C GLY A 27 -4.38 2.91 -8.28
N VAL A 28 -3.57 2.17 -9.07
CA VAL A 28 -2.97 0.90 -8.66
C VAL A 28 -1.91 1.08 -7.56
N GLU A 29 -1.26 2.24 -7.49
CA GLU A 29 -0.24 2.56 -6.48
C GLU A 29 -0.84 3.05 -5.16
N SER A 30 -2.16 3.15 -5.06
CA SER A 30 -2.82 3.57 -3.82
C SER A 30 -2.69 2.56 -2.68
N LEU A 31 -2.27 1.32 -2.96
CA LEU A 31 -1.95 0.34 -1.91
C LEU A 31 -0.59 -0.29 -2.15
N LEU A 32 0.30 -0.12 -1.18
CA LEU A 32 1.61 -0.75 -1.11
C LEU A 32 1.65 -1.70 0.08
N LEU A 33 2.04 -2.95 -0.16
CA LEU A 33 2.31 -3.94 0.88
C LEU A 33 3.81 -4.14 0.99
N VAL A 34 4.38 -3.95 2.17
CA VAL A 34 5.81 -4.15 2.42
C VAL A 34 6.03 -5.16 3.54
N GLU A 35 7.04 -5.99 3.36
CA GLU A 35 7.61 -6.85 4.39
C GLU A 35 8.83 -6.13 4.98
N LEU A 36 8.77 -5.87 6.27
CA LEU A 36 9.80 -5.15 7.01
C LEU A 36 10.40 -6.05 8.10
N PRO A 37 11.72 -6.00 8.33
CA PRO A 37 12.34 -6.56 9.52
C PRO A 37 11.75 -5.90 10.78
N MET A 38 11.58 -6.69 11.85
CA MET A 38 11.01 -6.18 13.11
C MET A 38 11.88 -5.10 13.74
N GLU A 39 13.18 -5.12 13.46
CA GLU A 39 14.20 -4.20 13.95
C GLU A 39 14.00 -2.77 13.41
N CYS A 40 13.39 -2.63 12.23
CA CYS A 40 13.13 -1.33 11.60
C CYS A 40 11.85 -0.67 12.13
N LEU A 41 10.97 -1.40 12.84
CA LEU A 41 9.68 -0.88 13.30
C LEU A 41 9.76 0.19 14.41
N PRO A 42 10.69 0.12 15.39
CA PRO A 42 10.72 1.09 16.48
C PRO A 42 11.28 2.46 16.09
N GLU A 43 12.23 2.52 15.15
CA GLU A 43 12.98 3.75 14.83
C GLU A 43 12.87 4.16 13.37
N ASP A 44 13.29 3.29 12.43
CA ASP A 44 13.36 3.65 11.01
C ASP A 44 11.99 3.96 10.41
N LEU A 45 11.01 3.08 10.59
CA LEU A 45 9.67 3.27 10.02
C LEU A 45 8.96 4.54 10.57
N PRO A 46 8.97 4.80 11.90
CA PRO A 46 8.47 6.06 12.46
C PRO A 46 9.20 7.29 11.93
N ARG A 47 10.53 7.23 11.75
CA ARG A 47 11.32 8.34 11.18
C ARG A 47 10.90 8.62 9.75
N LEU A 48 10.87 7.60 8.88
CA LEU A 48 10.45 7.77 7.48
C LEU A 48 9.03 8.35 7.37
N LYS A 49 8.11 7.89 8.23
CA LYS A 49 6.76 8.44 8.31
C LYS A 49 6.78 9.92 8.71
N ALA A 50 7.56 10.30 9.72
CA ALA A 50 7.65 11.69 10.16
C ALA A 50 8.22 12.59 9.07
N ASP A 51 9.28 12.16 8.40
CA ASP A 51 9.90 12.89 7.29
C ASP A 51 8.92 13.08 6.13
N TRP A 52 8.14 12.06 5.78
CA TRP A 52 7.10 12.15 4.78
C TRP A 52 5.96 13.09 5.17
N LEU A 53 5.48 13.02 6.42
CA LEU A 53 4.42 13.92 6.89
C LEU A 53 4.84 15.39 6.88
N ASN A 54 6.13 15.66 7.12
CA ASN A 54 6.67 17.03 7.13
C ASN A 54 6.97 17.58 5.73
N SER A 55 7.35 16.73 4.79
CA SER A 55 7.76 17.13 3.43
C SER A 55 6.67 16.96 2.38
N GLY A 56 5.80 15.96 2.53
CA GLY A 56 4.90 15.47 1.47
C GLY A 56 5.64 14.75 0.34
N ASP A 57 6.95 14.56 0.42
CA ASP A 57 7.78 13.99 -0.64
C ASP A 57 7.60 12.46 -0.67
N THR A 58 6.70 12.03 -1.56
CA THR A 58 6.33 10.62 -1.69
C THR A 58 7.42 9.81 -2.38
N GLU A 59 8.21 10.42 -3.27
CA GLU A 59 9.31 9.73 -3.96
C GLU A 59 10.45 9.43 -2.99
N ALA A 60 10.85 10.41 -2.18
CA ALA A 60 11.87 10.23 -1.15
C ALA A 60 11.44 9.20 -0.08
N PHE A 61 10.16 9.21 0.30
CA PHE A 61 9.59 8.22 1.20
C PHE A 61 9.67 6.81 0.60
N GLN A 62 9.26 6.64 -0.65
CA GLN A 62 9.27 5.35 -1.34
C GLN A 62 10.70 4.81 -1.49
N ALA A 63 11.65 5.62 -1.92
CA ALA A 63 13.05 5.22 -2.03
C ALA A 63 13.64 4.78 -0.68
N SER A 64 13.33 5.52 0.39
CA SER A 64 13.78 5.17 1.74
C SER A 64 13.12 3.90 2.28
N LEU A 65 11.84 3.68 1.95
CA LEU A 65 11.11 2.48 2.32
C LEU A 65 11.64 1.24 1.58
N GLN A 66 11.99 1.37 0.30
CA GLN A 66 12.64 0.30 -0.47
C GLN A 66 13.96 -0.14 0.18
N ALA A 67 14.74 0.80 0.71
CA ALA A 67 16.04 0.52 1.34
C ALA A 67 15.93 -0.33 2.62
N ILE A 68 14.78 -0.32 3.30
CA ILE A 68 14.56 -1.07 4.55
C ILE A 68 13.61 -2.27 4.40
N CYS A 69 12.91 -2.39 3.26
CA CYS A 69 11.99 -3.50 3.03
C CYS A 69 12.71 -4.73 2.44
N GLY A 70 12.35 -5.92 2.92
CA GLY A 70 12.85 -7.16 2.36
C GLY A 70 12.12 -7.56 1.08
N ARG A 71 10.81 -7.33 1.05
CA ARG A 71 9.93 -7.57 -0.10
C ARG A 71 8.82 -6.54 -0.13
N ALA A 72 8.32 -6.25 -1.32
CA ALA A 72 7.19 -5.35 -1.48
C ALA A 72 6.34 -5.72 -2.68
N TRP A 73 5.05 -5.44 -2.57
CA TRP A 73 4.07 -5.74 -3.60
C TRP A 73 3.10 -4.57 -3.79
N THR A 74 2.75 -4.33 -5.05
CA THR A 74 1.57 -3.56 -5.41
C THR A 74 0.41 -4.52 -5.62
N MET A 75 -0.80 -4.04 -5.35
CA MET A 75 -2.01 -4.84 -5.50
C MET A 75 -2.86 -4.29 -6.62
N SER A 76 -3.08 -5.08 -7.67
CA SER A 76 -4.04 -4.75 -8.72
C SER A 76 -5.36 -5.48 -8.46
N ILE A 77 -6.45 -4.72 -8.57
CA ILE A 77 -7.78 -5.31 -8.54
C ILE A 77 -8.56 -4.80 -9.74
N ALA A 78 -8.94 -5.72 -10.62
CA ALA A 78 -9.79 -5.45 -11.77
C ALA A 78 -11.15 -6.12 -11.59
N LYS A 79 -12.17 -5.58 -12.25
CA LYS A 79 -13.54 -6.09 -12.18
C LYS A 79 -13.58 -7.48 -12.81
N PHE A 80 -14.20 -8.43 -12.09
CA PHE A 80 -14.30 -9.84 -12.49
C PHE A 80 -12.97 -10.61 -12.56
N GLU A 81 -11.88 -10.04 -12.02
CA GLU A 81 -10.60 -10.72 -11.91
C GLU A 81 -10.25 -11.00 -10.43
N PRO A 82 -9.48 -12.06 -10.15
CA PRO A 82 -8.88 -12.26 -8.83
C PRO A 82 -7.98 -11.08 -8.43
N VAL A 83 -7.82 -10.87 -7.13
CA VAL A 83 -6.79 -9.95 -6.62
C VAL A 83 -5.42 -10.48 -7.04
N ALA A 84 -4.62 -9.62 -7.67
CA ALA A 84 -3.26 -9.94 -8.07
C ALA A 84 -2.25 -9.09 -7.31
N LEU A 85 -1.18 -9.73 -6.85
CA LEU A 85 -0.02 -9.09 -6.24
C LEU A 85 1.12 -9.09 -7.26
N SER A 86 1.62 -7.91 -7.58
CA SER A 86 2.82 -7.74 -8.42
C SER A 86 3.96 -7.24 -7.56
N ALA A 87 5.19 -7.62 -7.88
CA ALA A 87 6.36 -7.04 -7.20
C ALA A 87 6.35 -5.52 -7.37
N TRP A 88 6.66 -4.78 -6.30
CA TRP A 88 6.78 -3.33 -6.38
C TRP A 88 7.97 -2.97 -7.28
N PRO A 89 7.77 -2.25 -8.39
CA PRO A 89 8.88 -1.79 -9.22
C PRO A 89 9.80 -0.88 -8.40
N ALA A 90 11.11 -1.16 -8.50
CA ALA A 90 12.16 -0.33 -7.93
C ALA A 90 12.14 1.08 -8.54
#